data_AF-A0A7X1HM92-F1
#
_entry.id   AF-A0A7X1HM92-F1
#
_cell.length_a   1.000
_cell.length_b   1.000
_cell.length_c   1.000
_cell.angle_alpha   90.00
_cell.angle_beta   90.00
_cell.angle_gamma   90.00
#
_symmetry.space_group_name_H-M   'P 1'
#
loop_
_entity.id
_entity.type
_entity.pdbx_description
1 polymer ?
#
loop_
_entity_poly.entity_id
_entity_poly.type
_entity_poly.pdbx_seq_one_letter_code
_entity_poly.pdbx_strand_id
1 'polypeptide(L)'
;MKLLNRFLILGSLILTLASCSNSNLESTPKAVEINKNQNYSPSMAIKNSETIRNVGVENAILEAYNLQRGIDPVYYSYVKIDLNSDSVPEYFVYAYGPMLSGSGGGSALILNSDYKEISRFTLVQTPIIINNHRTKNWKDIIMTVSGGGATPATAIMKFDGKTYPLNPSLQPTLGTHDYIDGVKIFTENISKNQGFKIE
;
A
#
# COMPACT_ATOMS: atom_id res chain seq x y z
N MET A 1 28.46 42.66 74.36
CA MET A 1 28.86 41.52 73.49
C MET A 1 27.88 40.39 73.74
N LYS A 2 27.33 39.77 72.68
CA LYS A 2 26.36 38.64 72.68
C LYS A 2 24.90 39.01 73.03
N LEU A 3 23.98 38.86 72.07
CA LEU A 3 23.05 37.72 71.85
C LEU A 3 21.66 38.10 72.42
N LEU A 4 20.49 37.87 71.82
CA LEU A 4 20.04 37.21 70.60
C LEU A 4 18.52 37.49 70.46
N ASN A 5 17.98 37.45 69.23
CA ASN A 5 16.65 36.96 68.84
C ASN A 5 15.34 37.45 69.50
N ARG A 6 14.40 37.90 68.64
CA ARG A 6 13.12 37.23 68.28
C ARG A 6 12.34 38.12 67.29
N PHE A 7 12.17 37.73 66.01
CA PHE A 7 11.17 36.81 65.40
C PHE A 7 9.76 37.41 65.21
N LEU A 8 9.31 37.45 63.93
CA LEU A 8 7.94 37.30 63.34
C LEU A 8 7.90 38.11 62.01
N ILE A 9 8.16 37.54 60.81
CA ILE A 9 7.29 36.72 59.90
C ILE A 9 5.95 37.45 59.61
N LEU A 10 5.43 37.71 58.40
CA LEU A 10 5.16 36.95 57.16
C LEU A 10 5.13 37.96 55.98
N GLY A 11 5.30 37.64 54.70
CA GLY A 11 5.42 36.38 53.98
C GLY A 11 5.28 36.65 52.47
N SER A 12 6.18 36.02 51.69
CA SER A 12 5.99 35.55 50.31
C SER A 12 5.41 36.51 49.26
N LEU A 13 6.30 37.25 48.58
CA LEU A 13 6.04 37.86 47.28
C LEU A 13 6.06 36.77 46.18
N ILE A 14 4.95 36.66 45.47
CA ILE A 14 4.65 35.60 44.50
C ILE A 14 5.61 35.65 43.31
N LEU A 15 6.29 34.51 43.09
CA LEU A 15 7.05 34.18 41.90
C LEU A 15 6.07 33.91 40.74
N THR A 16 6.12 34.69 39.66
CA THR A 16 5.53 34.29 38.38
C THR A 16 6.65 34.14 37.36
N LEU A 17 7.10 32.89 37.20
CA LEU A 17 7.91 32.48 36.07
C LEU A 17 7.01 32.49 34.84
N ALA A 18 7.30 33.39 33.89
CA ALA A 18 6.75 33.29 32.54
C ALA A 18 7.35 32.07 31.85
N SER A 19 6.75 30.91 32.10
CA SER A 19 6.94 29.70 31.32
C SER A 19 6.06 29.82 30.07
N CYS A 20 6.60 30.37 28.99
CA CYS A 20 6.01 30.17 27.68
C CYS A 20 6.33 28.75 27.24
N SER A 21 5.40 27.84 27.53
CA SER A 21 5.39 26.50 26.98
C SER A 21 5.17 26.59 25.46
N ASN A 22 6.23 26.35 24.69
CA ASN A 22 6.12 25.99 23.28
C ASN A 22 5.45 24.61 23.20
N SER A 23 4.13 24.58 23.11
CA SER A 23 3.39 23.39 22.69
C SER A 23 3.45 23.27 21.17
N ASN A 24 4.67 23.08 20.64
CA ASN A 24 4.82 22.43 19.34
C ASN A 24 4.64 20.93 19.56
N LEU A 25 3.38 20.52 19.70
CA LEU A 25 2.98 19.16 19.35
C LEU A 25 2.97 19.09 17.82
N GLU A 26 4.17 19.05 17.24
CA GLU A 26 4.35 18.39 15.95
C GLU A 26 3.94 16.93 16.19
N SER A 27 2.69 16.63 15.85
CA SER A 27 2.25 15.26 15.66
C SER A 27 3.00 14.74 14.45
N THR A 28 4.22 14.27 14.69
CA THR A 28 4.87 13.30 13.82
C THR A 28 3.81 12.22 13.53
N PRO A 29 3.45 11.96 12.26
CA PRO A 29 2.58 10.84 11.97
C PRO A 29 3.30 9.59 12.49
N LYS A 30 2.77 9.01 13.57
CA LYS A 30 3.18 7.69 14.03
C LYS A 30 3.14 6.78 12.81
N ALA A 31 4.29 6.26 12.42
CA ALA A 31 4.33 5.14 11.50
C ALA A 31 3.38 4.08 12.07
N VAL A 32 2.29 3.83 11.36
CA VAL A 32 1.30 2.83 11.76
C VAL A 32 2.01 1.49 11.70
N GLU A 33 2.18 0.85 12.87
CA GLU A 33 2.76 -0.48 12.96
C GLU A 33 1.83 -1.46 12.22
N ILE A 34 2.26 -1.88 11.03
CA ILE A 34 1.74 -3.07 10.37
C ILE A 34 1.82 -4.19 11.41
N ASN A 35 0.72 -4.91 11.66
CA ASN A 35 0.68 -6.03 12.60
C ASN A 35 1.89 -6.96 12.38
N LYS A 36 2.92 -6.83 13.24
CA LYS A 36 4.21 -7.55 13.16
C LYS A 36 4.10 -9.06 13.35
N ASN A 37 2.88 -9.60 13.38
CA ASN A 37 2.58 -10.97 13.78
C ASN A 37 2.20 -11.88 12.61
N GLN A 38 2.21 -11.43 11.36
CA GLN A 38 1.97 -12.30 10.20
C GLN A 38 3.20 -13.16 9.91
N ASN A 39 2.99 -14.47 9.73
CA ASN A 39 4.07 -15.44 9.50
C ASN A 39 4.44 -15.50 8.01
N TYR A 40 5.26 -14.54 7.58
CA TYR A 40 5.83 -14.53 6.24
C TYR A 40 6.97 -15.54 6.09
N SER A 41 7.03 -16.22 4.94
CA SER A 41 8.20 -17.00 4.55
C SER A 41 9.44 -16.09 4.48
N PRO A 42 10.54 -16.41 5.21
CA PRO A 42 11.76 -15.60 5.22
C PRO A 42 12.45 -15.48 3.85
N SER A 43 12.16 -16.40 2.93
CA SER A 43 12.83 -16.53 1.63
C SER A 43 11.92 -16.24 0.43
N MET A 44 10.85 -15.47 0.61
CA MET A 44 10.00 -15.08 -0.53
C MET A 44 10.82 -14.39 -1.62
N ALA A 45 10.67 -14.90 -2.85
CA ALA A 45 11.30 -14.29 -4.00
C ALA A 45 10.71 -12.89 -4.24
N ILE A 46 11.56 -12.00 -4.74
CA ILE A 46 11.16 -10.67 -5.20
C ILE A 46 11.20 -10.65 -6.72
N LYS A 47 10.14 -10.13 -7.32
CA LYS A 47 10.07 -9.87 -8.76
C LYS A 47 9.82 -8.39 -8.98
N ASN A 48 10.87 -7.72 -9.44
CA ASN A 48 10.84 -6.29 -9.74
C ASN A 48 10.00 -5.99 -10.98
N SER A 49 9.52 -4.75 -11.09
CA SER A 49 8.85 -4.27 -12.30
C SER A 49 9.72 -4.34 -13.54
N GLU A 50 9.05 -4.52 -14.69
CA GLU A 50 9.65 -4.40 -16.01
C GLU A 50 10.17 -2.97 -16.24
N THR A 51 11.32 -2.85 -16.90
CA THR A 51 12.01 -1.56 -17.15
C THR A 51 11.80 -1.04 -18.57
N ILE A 52 11.04 -1.75 -19.39
CA ILE A 52 10.72 -1.36 -20.76
C ILE A 52 9.26 -0.92 -20.82
N ARG A 53 9.03 0.28 -21.38
CA ARG A 53 7.69 0.84 -21.60
C ARG A 53 6.85 -0.09 -22.48
N ASN A 54 5.55 -0.22 -22.20
CA ASN A 54 4.65 -1.11 -22.93
C ASN A 54 3.33 -0.40 -23.30
N VAL A 55 3.20 -0.05 -24.58
CA VAL A 55 2.04 0.70 -25.10
C VAL A 55 0.73 -0.08 -24.98
N GLY A 56 0.78 -1.42 -25.07
CA GLY A 56 -0.42 -2.25 -24.87
C GLY A 56 -0.96 -2.15 -23.44
N VAL A 57 -0.07 -2.16 -22.44
CA VAL A 57 -0.43 -1.92 -21.03
C VAL A 57 -0.98 -0.50 -20.84
N GLU A 58 -0.36 0.51 -21.45
CA GLU A 58 -0.84 1.89 -21.36
C GLU A 58 -2.25 2.06 -21.90
N ASN A 59 -2.53 1.50 -23.09
CA ASN A 59 -3.84 1.59 -23.71
C ASN A 59 -4.89 0.87 -22.86
N ALA A 60 -4.55 -0.29 -22.28
CA ALA A 60 -5.44 -1.00 -21.37
C ALA A 60 -5.75 -0.20 -20.10
N ILE A 61 -4.77 0.52 -19.52
CA ILE A 61 -5.02 1.43 -18.39
C ILE A 61 -5.97 2.56 -18.80
N LEU A 62 -5.69 3.23 -19.91
CA LEU A 62 -6.49 4.36 -20.37
C LEU A 62 -7.94 3.93 -20.68
N GLU A 63 -8.12 2.80 -21.36
CA GLU A 63 -9.44 2.22 -21.65
C GLU A 63 -10.17 1.84 -20.37
N ALA A 64 -9.50 1.10 -19.47
CA ALA A 64 -10.10 0.61 -18.24
C ALA A 64 -10.69 1.76 -17.42
N TYR A 65 -9.96 2.85 -17.26
CA TYR A 65 -10.33 3.96 -16.38
C TYR A 65 -10.93 5.17 -17.12
N ASN A 66 -11.20 5.04 -18.43
CA ASN A 66 -11.72 6.11 -19.29
C ASN A 66 -10.87 7.41 -19.19
N LEU A 67 -9.56 7.25 -19.35
CA LEU A 67 -8.56 8.33 -19.24
C LEU A 67 -8.00 8.70 -20.62
N GLN A 68 -7.52 9.93 -20.73
CA GLN A 68 -6.98 10.51 -21.95
C GLN A 68 -5.46 10.66 -21.87
N ARG A 69 -4.77 10.06 -22.85
CA ARG A 69 -3.30 10.14 -22.99
C ARG A 69 -2.84 11.60 -23.07
N GLY A 70 -1.81 11.94 -22.32
CA GLY A 70 -1.22 13.29 -22.30
C GLY A 70 -2.07 14.35 -21.60
N ILE A 71 -3.30 14.02 -21.19
CA ILE A 71 -4.23 14.92 -20.48
C ILE A 71 -4.33 14.50 -19.02
N ASP A 72 -4.63 13.22 -18.77
CA ASP A 72 -4.74 12.69 -17.41
C ASP A 72 -3.36 12.25 -16.89
N PRO A 73 -2.90 12.78 -15.73
CA PRO A 73 -1.61 12.37 -15.15
C PRO A 73 -1.69 10.94 -14.62
N VAL A 74 -1.12 10.00 -15.38
CA VAL A 74 -1.06 8.58 -15.04
C VAL A 74 0.37 8.08 -15.05
N TYR A 75 0.72 7.33 -14.02
CA TYR A 75 1.97 6.61 -13.92
C TYR A 75 1.68 5.12 -13.70
N TYR A 76 2.52 4.24 -14.22
CA TYR A 76 2.34 2.81 -14.02
C TYR A 76 3.65 2.05 -13.91
N SER A 77 3.58 0.93 -13.19
CA SER A 77 4.58 -0.13 -13.15
C SER A 77 3.89 -1.45 -13.45
N TYR A 78 4.61 -2.40 -14.04
CA TYR A 78 4.02 -3.71 -14.34
C TYR A 78 5.05 -4.83 -14.20
N VAL A 79 4.55 -6.04 -13.95
CA VAL A 79 5.32 -7.29 -13.95
C VAL A 79 4.63 -8.31 -14.85
N LYS A 80 5.41 -9.13 -15.54
CA LYS A 80 4.88 -10.32 -16.25
C LYS A 80 4.94 -11.54 -15.34
N ILE A 81 3.81 -12.05 -14.88
CA ILE A 81 3.75 -13.16 -13.93
C ILE A 81 2.64 -14.13 -14.31
N ASP A 82 2.96 -15.42 -14.33
CA ASP A 82 2.01 -16.50 -14.59
C ASP A 82 1.16 -16.75 -13.35
N LEU A 83 -0.11 -16.37 -13.42
CA LEU A 83 -1.07 -16.48 -12.33
C LEU A 83 -1.91 -17.76 -12.43
N ASN A 84 -2.03 -18.37 -13.61
CA ASN A 84 -2.96 -19.47 -13.87
C ASN A 84 -2.27 -20.83 -14.15
N SER A 85 -0.95 -20.81 -14.34
CA SER A 85 -0.06 -21.91 -14.75
C SER A 85 -0.30 -22.56 -16.09
N ASP A 86 -0.66 -21.76 -17.08
CA ASP A 86 -0.61 -22.11 -18.49
C ASP A 86 0.75 -21.82 -19.15
N SER A 87 1.74 -21.37 -18.38
CA SER A 87 3.08 -20.95 -18.85
C SER A 87 3.09 -19.69 -19.74
N VAL A 88 1.97 -18.99 -19.86
CA VAL A 88 1.84 -17.69 -20.52
C VAL A 88 1.61 -16.63 -19.44
N PRO A 89 2.59 -15.75 -19.16
CA PRO A 89 2.45 -14.79 -18.07
C PRO A 89 1.39 -13.72 -18.37
N GLU A 90 0.56 -13.42 -17.37
CA GLU A 90 -0.26 -12.22 -17.34
C GLU A 90 0.57 -10.96 -17.02
N TYR A 91 0.01 -9.80 -17.35
CA TYR A 91 0.53 -8.51 -16.90
C TYR A 91 -0.19 -8.12 -15.60
N PHE A 92 0.53 -8.09 -14.48
CA PHE A 92 0.05 -7.41 -13.29
C PHE A 92 0.53 -5.97 -13.34
N VAL A 93 -0.40 -5.03 -13.35
CA VAL A 93 -0.14 -3.60 -13.56
C VAL A 93 -0.58 -2.84 -12.32
N TYR A 94 0.29 -2.02 -11.76
CA TYR A 94 -0.05 -1.03 -10.74
C TYR A 94 -0.04 0.36 -11.37
N ALA A 95 -1.14 1.08 -11.26
CA ALA A 95 -1.33 2.41 -11.84
C ALA A 95 -1.75 3.42 -10.77
N TYR A 96 -1.18 4.62 -10.84
CA TYR A 96 -1.42 5.67 -9.87
C TYR A 96 -1.44 7.06 -10.52
N GLY A 97 -2.15 7.99 -9.89
CA GLY A 97 -2.43 9.31 -10.42
C GLY A 97 -3.66 9.91 -9.74
N PRO A 98 -3.99 11.19 -9.96
CA PRO A 98 -5.08 11.87 -9.26
C PRO A 98 -6.44 11.15 -9.37
N MET A 99 -6.72 10.52 -10.53
CA MET A 99 -7.96 9.77 -10.77
C MET A 99 -7.89 8.29 -10.39
N LEU A 100 -6.70 7.77 -10.07
CA LEU A 100 -6.45 6.35 -9.81
C LEU A 100 -6.04 6.07 -8.36
N SER A 101 -5.91 7.10 -7.53
CA SER A 101 -5.38 7.00 -6.18
C SER A 101 -6.30 7.62 -5.15
N GLY A 102 -6.40 6.96 -4.00
CA GLY A 102 -7.05 7.45 -2.79
C GLY A 102 -6.18 7.19 -1.57
N SER A 103 -6.71 7.48 -0.37
CA SER A 103 -5.97 7.26 0.89
C SER A 103 -5.64 5.78 1.15
N GLY A 104 -6.35 4.85 0.50
CA GLY A 104 -6.09 3.42 0.57
C GLY A 104 -5.10 2.88 -0.47
N GLY A 105 -4.54 3.72 -1.34
CA GLY A 105 -3.57 3.31 -2.36
C GLY A 105 -3.99 3.63 -3.80
N GLY A 106 -3.26 3.07 -4.76
CA GLY A 106 -3.52 3.22 -6.19
C GLY A 106 -4.57 2.27 -6.73
N SER A 107 -4.55 2.08 -8.04
CA SER A 107 -5.38 1.09 -8.74
C SER A 107 -4.49 0.04 -9.41
N ALA A 108 -5.05 -1.12 -9.75
CA ALA A 108 -4.31 -2.16 -10.47
C ALA A 108 -5.17 -2.88 -11.50
N LEU A 109 -4.50 -3.54 -12.44
CA LEU A 109 -5.11 -4.38 -13.47
C LEU A 109 -4.35 -5.71 -13.55
N ILE A 110 -5.06 -6.77 -13.92
CA ILE A 110 -4.48 -7.98 -14.49
C ILE A 110 -4.95 -8.05 -15.93
N LEU A 111 -4.01 -8.15 -16.86
CA LEU A 111 -4.28 -8.29 -18.28
C LEU A 111 -3.75 -9.62 -18.78
N ASN A 112 -4.45 -10.22 -19.75
CA ASN A 112 -3.92 -11.37 -20.47
C ASN A 112 -2.78 -10.97 -21.44
N SER A 113 -2.21 -11.95 -22.15
CA SER A 113 -1.15 -11.71 -23.14
C SER A 113 -1.52 -10.76 -24.28
N ASP A 114 -2.82 -10.62 -24.56
CA ASP A 114 -3.38 -9.74 -25.59
C ASP A 114 -3.83 -8.37 -25.04
N TYR A 115 -3.42 -8.04 -23.82
CA TYR A 115 -3.77 -6.80 -23.11
C TYR A 115 -5.25 -6.64 -22.76
N LYS A 116 -6.05 -7.72 -22.82
CA LYS A 116 -7.45 -7.70 -22.39
C LYS A 116 -7.53 -7.80 -20.87
N GLU A 117 -8.37 -6.97 -20.27
CA GLU A 117 -8.62 -6.98 -18.83
C GLU A 117 -9.19 -8.33 -18.38
N ILE A 118 -8.51 -8.95 -17.41
CA ILE A 118 -9.00 -10.09 -16.64
C ILE A 118 -9.60 -9.61 -15.33
N SER A 119 -8.93 -8.66 -14.67
CA SER A 119 -9.36 -8.13 -13.39
C SER A 119 -8.86 -6.71 -13.17
N ARG A 120 -9.58 -6.00 -12.31
CA ARG A 120 -9.27 -4.63 -11.89
C ARG A 120 -9.39 -4.51 -10.38
N PHE A 121 -8.58 -3.64 -9.81
CA PHE A 121 -8.54 -3.40 -8.38
C PHE A 121 -8.53 -1.90 -8.05
N THR A 122 -9.17 -1.55 -6.95
CA THR A 122 -9.09 -0.23 -6.32
C THR A 122 -8.36 -0.31 -4.98
N LEU A 123 -7.77 0.80 -4.52
CA LEU A 123 -7.16 0.92 -3.18
C LEU A 123 -6.05 -0.12 -2.95
N VAL A 124 -5.18 -0.27 -3.94
CA VAL A 124 -4.08 -1.23 -3.93
C VAL A 124 -2.86 -0.60 -3.26
N GLN A 125 -2.32 -1.30 -2.25
CA GLN A 125 -1.07 -0.93 -1.59
C GLN A 125 0.03 -1.90 -1.99
N THR A 126 1.19 -1.34 -2.30
CA THR A 126 2.41 -2.10 -2.59
C THR A 126 3.25 -2.25 -1.32
N PRO A 127 4.00 -3.36 -1.14
CA PRO A 127 4.13 -4.49 -2.06
C PRO A 127 2.89 -5.40 -2.09
N ILE A 128 2.75 -6.14 -3.18
CA ILE A 128 1.71 -7.16 -3.38
C ILE A 128 2.38 -8.54 -3.33
N ILE A 129 1.70 -9.54 -2.76
CA ILE A 129 2.20 -10.92 -2.73
C ILE A 129 1.33 -11.77 -3.64
N ILE A 130 1.96 -12.44 -4.61
CA ILE A 130 1.36 -13.52 -5.38
C ILE A 130 1.62 -14.81 -4.62
N ASN A 131 0.58 -15.32 -3.94
CA ASN A 131 0.69 -16.44 -3.00
C ASN A 131 0.90 -17.77 -3.74
N ASN A 132 1.56 -18.75 -3.14
CA ASN A 132 1.72 -20.06 -3.78
C ASN A 132 0.42 -20.86 -3.88
N HIS A 133 -0.50 -20.66 -2.92
CA HIS A 133 -1.86 -21.17 -2.92
C HIS A 133 -2.68 -20.64 -4.11
N ARG A 134 -3.70 -21.41 -4.47
CA ARG A 134 -4.55 -21.12 -5.62
C ARG A 134 -6.01 -21.37 -5.28
N THR A 135 -6.86 -20.53 -5.86
CA THR A 135 -8.30 -20.74 -5.94
C THR A 135 -8.69 -20.83 -7.41
N LYS A 136 -9.39 -21.91 -7.79
CA LYS A 136 -9.83 -22.14 -9.18
C LYS A 136 -8.69 -22.05 -10.21
N ASN A 137 -7.56 -22.67 -9.89
CA ASN A 137 -6.31 -22.72 -10.68
C ASN A 137 -5.51 -21.40 -10.77
N TRP A 138 -6.07 -20.30 -10.27
CA TRP A 138 -5.40 -19.00 -10.23
C TRP A 138 -4.75 -18.78 -8.87
N LYS A 139 -3.53 -18.21 -8.87
CA LYS A 139 -2.77 -17.82 -7.68
C LYS A 139 -3.58 -16.83 -6.83
N ASP A 140 -3.66 -17.05 -5.52
CA ASP A 140 -4.30 -16.07 -4.64
C ASP A 140 -3.41 -14.83 -4.52
N ILE A 141 -4.02 -13.64 -4.39
CA ILE A 141 -3.28 -12.38 -4.29
C ILE A 141 -3.48 -11.80 -2.89
N ILE A 142 -2.41 -11.42 -2.22
CA ILE A 142 -2.45 -10.84 -0.87
C ILE A 142 -2.05 -9.38 -0.94
N MET A 143 -2.87 -8.53 -0.32
CA MET A 143 -2.69 -7.09 -0.29
C MET A 143 -2.90 -6.54 1.12
N THR A 144 -2.16 -5.50 1.48
CA THR A 144 -2.43 -4.73 2.70
C THR A 144 -3.56 -3.75 2.43
N VAL A 145 -4.49 -3.64 3.38
CA VAL A 145 -5.58 -2.68 3.40
C VAL A 145 -5.36 -1.72 4.56
N SER A 146 -5.46 -0.43 4.28
CA SER A 146 -5.42 0.66 5.26
C SER A 146 -5.96 1.94 4.60
N GLY A 147 -6.05 3.05 5.33
CA GLY A 147 -6.54 4.33 4.79
C GLY A 147 -8.07 4.43 4.78
N GLY A 148 -8.61 5.63 4.51
CA GLY A 148 -10.05 5.86 4.45
C GLY A 148 -10.83 5.59 5.74
N GLY A 149 -10.14 5.50 6.89
CA GLY A 149 -10.73 5.10 8.18
C GLY A 149 -10.79 3.59 8.40
N ALA A 150 -10.30 2.77 7.46
CA ALA A 150 -10.25 1.32 7.62
C ALA A 150 -9.23 0.91 8.69
N THR A 151 -9.59 -0.10 9.49
CA THR A 151 -8.64 -0.79 10.35
C THR A 151 -7.62 -1.54 9.48
N PRO A 152 -6.30 -1.34 9.69
CA PRO A 152 -5.29 -2.00 8.89
C PRO A 152 -5.40 -3.53 8.95
N ALA A 153 -5.36 -4.18 7.78
CA ALA A 153 -5.47 -5.62 7.66
C ALA A 153 -4.71 -6.17 6.45
N THR A 154 -4.58 -7.49 6.38
CA THR A 154 -4.01 -8.20 5.23
C THR A 154 -5.14 -9.00 4.58
N ALA A 155 -5.56 -8.59 3.39
CA ALA A 155 -6.67 -9.18 2.66
C ALA A 155 -6.18 -10.22 1.65
N ILE A 156 -6.99 -11.26 1.42
CA ILE A 156 -6.74 -12.27 0.40
C ILE A 156 -7.79 -12.16 -0.72
N MET A 157 -7.30 -11.94 -1.94
CA MET A 157 -8.09 -11.88 -3.17
C MET A 157 -8.07 -13.25 -3.82
N LYS A 158 -9.24 -13.87 -3.94
CA LYS A 158 -9.42 -15.18 -4.56
C LYS A 158 -10.13 -15.04 -5.89
N PHE A 159 -9.67 -15.78 -6.90
CA PHE A 159 -10.30 -15.77 -8.21
C PHE A 159 -11.67 -16.46 -8.15
N ASP A 160 -12.70 -15.84 -8.72
CA ASP A 160 -14.08 -16.36 -8.70
C ASP A 160 -14.40 -17.29 -9.89
N GLY A 161 -13.43 -17.54 -10.77
CA GLY A 161 -13.61 -18.30 -12.02
C GLY A 161 -13.73 -17.41 -13.25
N LYS A 162 -13.85 -16.09 -13.07
CA LYS A 162 -13.87 -15.08 -14.12
C LYS A 162 -12.95 -13.89 -13.80
N THR A 163 -12.94 -13.41 -12.56
CA THR A 163 -12.17 -12.25 -12.11
C THR A 163 -11.76 -12.39 -10.65
N TYR A 164 -10.79 -11.59 -10.22
CA TYR A 164 -10.60 -11.27 -8.80
C TYR A 164 -11.59 -10.19 -8.36
N PRO A 165 -11.92 -10.11 -7.05
CA PRO A 165 -12.77 -9.06 -6.52
C PRO A 165 -12.13 -7.67 -6.64
N LEU A 166 -12.95 -6.64 -6.84
CA LEU A 166 -12.49 -5.27 -7.14
C LEU A 166 -11.78 -4.58 -5.96
N ASN A 167 -12.25 -4.78 -4.74
CA ASN A 167 -11.78 -4.01 -3.58
C ASN A 167 -11.25 -4.93 -2.47
N PRO A 168 -9.94 -4.88 -2.14
CA PRO A 168 -9.35 -5.68 -1.08
C PRO A 168 -9.93 -5.38 0.30
N SER A 169 -10.45 -4.17 0.56
CA SER A 169 -11.03 -3.81 1.86
C SER A 169 -12.35 -4.52 2.18
N LEU A 170 -12.93 -5.22 1.21
CA LEU A 170 -14.17 -5.97 1.35
C LEU A 170 -13.94 -7.50 1.37
N GLN A 171 -12.67 -7.93 1.34
CA GLN A 171 -12.32 -9.35 1.27
C GLN A 171 -11.98 -9.93 2.64
N PRO A 172 -12.04 -11.28 2.78
CA PRO A 172 -11.54 -11.95 3.97
C PRO A 172 -10.10 -11.55 4.28
N THR A 173 -9.80 -11.46 5.57
CA THR A 173 -8.46 -11.10 6.07
C THR A 173 -7.74 -12.33 6.62
N LEU A 174 -6.41 -12.31 6.50
CA LEU A 174 -5.56 -13.33 7.08
C LEU A 174 -5.41 -13.11 8.58
N GLY A 175 -5.52 -14.19 9.34
CA GLY A 175 -5.27 -14.23 10.77
C GLY A 175 -3.78 -14.19 11.08
N THR A 176 -3.41 -13.94 12.33
CA THR A 176 -2.00 -13.80 12.75
C THR A 176 -1.18 -15.09 12.59
N HIS A 177 -1.81 -16.25 12.53
CA HIS A 177 -1.09 -17.53 12.41
C HIS A 177 -1.04 -18.05 10.98
N ASP A 178 -1.62 -17.33 10.02
CA ASP A 178 -1.58 -17.74 8.62
C ASP A 178 -0.14 -17.63 8.09
N TYR A 179 0.29 -18.69 7.41
CA TYR A 179 1.59 -18.73 6.76
C TYR A 179 1.49 -18.17 5.36
N ILE A 180 2.30 -17.16 5.05
CA ILE A 180 2.29 -16.46 3.77
C ILE A 180 3.60 -16.72 3.03
N ASP A 181 3.51 -17.39 1.89
CA ASP A 181 4.60 -17.61 0.95
C ASP A 181 4.25 -17.10 -0.45
N GLY A 182 5.21 -17.20 -1.37
CA GLY A 182 5.04 -16.79 -2.76
C GLY A 182 6.06 -15.76 -3.22
N VAL A 183 5.62 -14.88 -4.12
CA VAL A 183 6.47 -13.88 -4.78
C VAL A 183 5.97 -12.48 -4.43
N LYS A 184 6.86 -11.64 -3.93
CA LYS A 184 6.60 -10.21 -3.73
C LYS A 184 6.83 -9.46 -5.04
N ILE A 185 5.86 -8.68 -5.45
CA ILE A 185 5.97 -7.75 -6.58
C ILE A 185 5.84 -6.32 -6.05
N PHE A 186 6.37 -5.35 -6.80
CA PHE A 186 6.25 -3.92 -6.47
C PHE A 186 6.87 -3.54 -5.12
N THR A 187 8.04 -4.12 -4.79
CA THR A 187 8.75 -3.84 -3.53
C THR A 187 9.59 -2.57 -3.58
N GLU A 188 9.94 -2.15 -4.80
CA GLU A 188 10.64 -0.90 -5.06
C GLU A 188 9.77 0.30 -4.69
N ASN A 189 10.40 1.43 -4.41
CA ASN A 189 9.66 2.65 -4.13
C ASN A 189 9.08 3.20 -5.44
N ILE A 190 7.88 2.76 -5.80
CA ILE A 190 7.25 3.09 -7.08
C ILE A 190 6.98 4.60 -7.23
N SER A 191 6.72 5.31 -6.12
CA SER A 191 6.49 6.76 -6.16
C SER A 191 7.79 7.57 -6.32
N LYS A 192 8.94 7.05 -5.87
CA LYS A 192 10.25 7.71 -6.03
C LYS A 192 11.03 7.30 -7.27
N ASN A 193 10.86 6.06 -7.74
CA ASN A 193 11.56 5.53 -8.92
C ASN A 193 10.79 5.72 -10.24
N GLN A 194 9.77 6.58 -10.23
CA GLN A 194 8.96 6.99 -11.38
C GLN A 194 8.63 5.81 -12.30
N GLY A 195 7.56 5.07 -11.98
CA GLY A 195 6.90 4.25 -12.98
C GLY A 195 6.68 5.06 -14.28
N PHE A 196 6.43 4.38 -15.39
CA PHE A 196 6.27 5.06 -16.68
C PHE A 196 5.12 6.05 -16.61
N LYS A 197 5.41 7.31 -16.94
CA LYS A 197 4.37 8.32 -17.18
C LYS A 197 3.70 8.01 -18.53
N ILE A 198 2.38 7.97 -18.54
CA ILE A 198 1.60 7.91 -19.78
C ILE A 198 1.48 9.33 -20.32
N GLU A 199 2.10 9.57 -21.46
CA GLU A 199 2.09 10.82 -22.22
C GLU A 199 1.88 10.56 -23.70
#